data_AF-A0A3N5EB59-F1
#
_entry.id   AF-A0A3N5EB59-F1
#
_cell.length_a   1.000
_cell.length_b   1.000
_cell.length_c   1.000
_cell.angle_alpha   90.00
_cell.angle_beta   90.00
_cell.angle_gamma   90.00
#
_symmetry.space_group_name_H-M   'P 1'
#
loop_
_entity.id
_entity.type
_entity.pdbx_description
1 polymer ?
#
loop_
_entity_poly.entity_id
_entity_poly.type
_entity_poly.pdbx_seq_one_letter_code
_entity_poly.pdbx_strand_id
1 'polypeptide(L)'
;AAHLVFPEGVEEFLPRLAFPMDRLRKPVADSATVIGETRTIAGMTVTTVRSHHWGGRYGLDGLLWDNGGYAGFVVQYQGLTVYFAGDTGYDQETFVEIGRLFKIDLACIPIGPATVPDSIGSSVHVYPLGAIRIFEDLHARFMLPIHYGTSCDPWDVNSPAEVFQAILSSRPDMRSRVFMPQIGEQVVVTGHEEEMARKQ
;
A
#
# COMPACT_ATOMS: atom_id res chain seq x y z
N ALA A 1 -9.81 19.78 -11.14
CA ALA A 1 -10.96 19.19 -10.44
C ALA A 1 -10.46 18.00 -9.62
N ALA A 2 -11.13 17.60 -8.54
CA ALA A 2 -10.80 16.37 -7.83
C ALA A 2 -11.27 15.15 -8.65
N HIS A 3 -10.48 14.08 -8.70
CA HIS A 3 -10.81 12.83 -9.38
C HIS A 3 -10.93 11.70 -8.35
N LEU A 4 -11.91 10.81 -8.53
CA LEU A 4 -11.97 9.54 -7.82
C LEU A 4 -11.34 8.47 -8.72
N VAL A 5 -10.15 8.00 -8.35
CA VAL A 5 -9.43 6.93 -9.04
C VAL A 5 -9.61 5.63 -8.25
N PHE A 6 -9.97 4.54 -8.93
CA PHE A 6 -10.26 3.25 -8.28
C PHE A 6 -9.92 2.07 -9.21
N PRO A 7 -9.61 0.88 -8.65
CA PRO A 7 -9.36 -0.29 -9.45
C PRO A 7 -10.68 -0.89 -9.93
N GLU A 8 -10.60 -1.63 -11.03
CA GLU A 8 -11.76 -2.36 -11.53
C GLU A 8 -12.40 -3.31 -10.52
N GLY A 9 -13.72 -3.40 -10.58
CA GLY A 9 -14.57 -4.14 -9.63
C GLY A 9 -15.19 -3.22 -8.57
N VAL A 10 -14.55 -2.10 -8.25
CA VAL A 10 -15.10 -1.12 -7.29
C VAL A 10 -16.31 -0.36 -7.85
N GLU A 11 -16.41 -0.18 -9.17
CA GLU A 11 -17.55 0.47 -9.82
C GLU A 11 -18.90 -0.18 -9.50
N GLU A 12 -18.92 -1.47 -9.15
CA GLU A 12 -20.15 -2.20 -8.80
C GLU A 12 -20.79 -1.68 -7.51
N PHE A 13 -19.99 -1.06 -6.64
CA PHE A 13 -20.44 -0.55 -5.34
C PHE A 13 -20.45 0.97 -5.26
N LEU A 14 -19.93 1.67 -6.27
CA LEU A 14 -19.85 3.12 -6.24
C LEU A 14 -21.17 3.76 -6.71
N PRO A 15 -21.77 4.66 -5.90
CA PRO A 15 -22.84 5.49 -6.41
C PRO A 15 -22.28 6.44 -7.49
N ARG A 16 -23.17 7.00 -8.31
CA ARG A 16 -22.77 8.09 -9.21
C ARG A 16 -22.42 9.32 -8.38
N LEU A 17 -21.15 9.69 -8.38
CA LEU A 17 -20.66 10.89 -7.72
C LEU A 17 -20.53 12.04 -8.72
N ALA A 18 -20.56 13.28 -8.22
CA ALA A 18 -20.42 14.48 -9.04
C ALA A 18 -18.97 14.78 -9.47
N PHE A 19 -18.02 13.94 -9.07
CA PHE A 19 -16.61 14.06 -9.44
C PHE A 19 -16.30 13.15 -10.64
N PRO A 20 -15.33 13.51 -11.50
CA PRO A 20 -14.73 12.57 -12.44
C PRO A 20 -14.32 11.26 -11.77
N MET A 21 -14.71 10.15 -12.40
CA MET A 21 -14.51 8.79 -11.90
C MET A 21 -13.61 8.04 -12.89
N ASP A 22 -12.40 7.70 -12.47
CA ASP A 22 -11.38 7.06 -13.27
C ASP A 22 -11.16 5.61 -12.81
N ARG A 23 -11.80 4.68 -13.50
CA ARG A 23 -11.56 3.24 -13.35
C ARG A 23 -10.25 2.85 -14.05
N LEU A 24 -9.39 2.13 -13.34
CA LEU A 24 -8.16 1.53 -13.85
C LEU A 24 -8.23 0.00 -13.81
N ARG A 25 -7.78 -0.68 -14.86
CA ARG A 25 -7.67 -2.15 -14.87
C ARG A 25 -6.58 -2.60 -13.90
N LYS A 26 -6.81 -3.67 -13.15
CA LYS A 26 -5.83 -4.22 -12.23
C LYS A 26 -4.97 -5.29 -12.93
N PRO A 27 -3.82 -5.70 -12.36
CA PRO A 27 -3.10 -6.85 -12.90
C PRO A 27 -4.00 -8.09 -12.87
N VAL A 28 -3.94 -8.90 -13.93
CA VAL A 28 -4.71 -10.15 -14.00
C VAL A 28 -4.21 -11.08 -12.90
N ALA A 29 -5.12 -11.64 -12.11
CA ALA A 29 -4.80 -12.65 -11.11
C ALA A 29 -4.04 -13.82 -11.77
N ASP A 30 -3.07 -14.39 -11.07
CA ASP A 30 -2.22 -15.50 -11.53
C ASP A 30 -1.38 -15.23 -12.80
N SER A 31 -1.34 -13.98 -13.28
CA SER A 31 -0.42 -13.61 -14.37
C SER A 31 1.00 -13.40 -13.84
N ALA A 32 2.01 -13.44 -14.71
CA ALA A 32 3.37 -13.07 -14.33
C ALA A 32 3.53 -11.55 -14.08
N THR A 33 2.57 -10.70 -14.49
CA THR A 33 2.69 -9.24 -14.39
C THR A 33 2.14 -8.68 -13.09
N VAL A 34 2.98 -7.95 -12.35
CA VAL A 34 2.57 -7.23 -11.12
C VAL A 34 1.98 -5.85 -11.40
N ILE A 35 2.02 -5.38 -12.65
CA ILE A 35 1.48 -4.07 -13.08
C ILE A 35 0.17 -4.27 -13.85
N GLY A 36 -0.81 -3.41 -13.57
CA GLY A 36 -2.07 -3.26 -14.30
C GLY A 36 -2.06 -2.04 -15.22
N GLU A 37 -3.12 -1.24 -15.20
CA GLU A 37 -3.21 -0.02 -16.01
C GLU A 37 -2.43 1.14 -15.39
N THR A 38 -1.75 1.90 -16.24
CA THR A 38 -1.16 3.21 -15.93
C THR A 38 -1.93 4.30 -16.64
N ARG A 39 -2.32 5.36 -15.92
CA ARG A 39 -2.99 6.54 -16.49
C ARG A 39 -2.49 7.83 -15.84
N THR A 40 -2.30 8.87 -16.65
CA THR A 40 -2.06 10.22 -16.15
C THR A 40 -3.38 10.94 -15.91
N ILE A 41 -3.63 11.34 -14.67
CA ILE A 41 -4.87 11.96 -14.20
C ILE A 41 -4.49 13.22 -13.42
N ALA A 42 -4.98 14.39 -13.87
CA ALA A 42 -4.70 15.68 -13.24
C ALA A 42 -3.20 15.96 -12.96
N GLY A 43 -2.30 15.50 -13.83
CA GLY A 43 -0.85 15.68 -13.70
C GLY A 43 -0.14 14.62 -12.85
N MET A 44 -0.86 13.67 -12.26
CA MET A 44 -0.31 12.51 -11.54
C MET A 44 -0.37 11.27 -12.43
N THR A 45 0.71 10.50 -12.50
CA THR A 45 0.69 9.18 -13.15
C THR A 45 0.35 8.13 -12.09
N VAL A 46 -0.79 7.48 -12.26
CA VAL A 46 -1.30 6.45 -11.34
C VAL A 46 -1.22 5.10 -12.04
N THR A 47 -0.61 4.13 -11.37
CA THR A 47 -0.47 2.75 -11.84
C THR A 47 -1.05 1.82 -10.81
N THR A 48 -2.00 0.95 -11.20
CA THR A 48 -2.42 -0.15 -10.33
C THR A 48 -1.35 -1.23 -10.31
N VAL A 49 -1.06 -1.77 -9.13
CA VAL A 49 -0.13 -2.88 -8.94
C VAL A 49 -0.77 -3.99 -8.10
N ARG A 50 -0.18 -5.18 -8.15
CA ARG A 50 -0.75 -6.35 -7.50
C ARG A 50 -0.78 -6.16 -5.98
N SER A 51 -1.91 -6.54 -5.40
CA SER A 51 -2.07 -6.81 -3.98
C SER A 51 -2.69 -8.20 -3.85
N HIS A 52 -2.35 -8.92 -2.77
CA HIS A 52 -2.91 -10.23 -2.45
C HIS A 52 -4.02 -10.05 -1.42
N HIS A 53 -5.25 -9.90 -1.92
CA HIS A 53 -6.41 -9.71 -1.06
C HIS A 53 -7.66 -10.30 -1.71
N TRP A 54 -8.82 -10.02 -1.15
CA TRP A 54 -10.12 -10.36 -1.72
C TRP A 54 -11.02 -9.14 -1.67
N GLY A 55 -12.13 -9.15 -2.43
CA GLY A 55 -13.10 -8.07 -2.39
C GLY A 55 -14.52 -8.60 -2.21
N GLY A 56 -15.37 -7.74 -1.67
CA GLY A 56 -16.76 -8.03 -1.36
C GLY A 56 -17.35 -6.95 -0.45
N ARG A 57 -18.66 -6.75 -0.53
CA ARG A 57 -19.40 -5.71 0.19
C ARG A 57 -20.53 -6.27 1.04
N TYR A 58 -21.20 -7.33 0.57
CA TYR A 58 -22.41 -7.91 1.16
C TYR A 58 -22.21 -9.34 1.71
N GLY A 59 -20.96 -9.79 1.80
CA GLY A 59 -20.56 -11.10 2.32
C GLY A 59 -20.56 -12.19 1.25
N LEU A 60 -21.75 -12.57 0.76
CA LEU A 60 -21.87 -13.65 -0.25
C LEU A 60 -21.30 -13.27 -1.61
N ASP A 61 -21.25 -11.97 -1.93
CA ASP A 61 -20.72 -11.44 -3.18
C ASP A 61 -19.22 -11.71 -3.33
N GLY A 62 -18.45 -11.55 -2.25
CA GLY A 62 -17.02 -11.90 -2.25
C GLY A 62 -16.76 -13.40 -2.42
N LEU A 63 -17.66 -14.25 -1.91
CA LEU A 63 -17.53 -15.71 -2.00
C LEU A 63 -17.95 -16.26 -3.37
N LEU A 64 -19.00 -15.70 -3.98
CA LEU A 64 -19.69 -16.32 -5.12
C LEU A 64 -19.22 -15.78 -6.49
N TRP A 65 -18.57 -14.60 -6.54
CA TRP A 65 -18.33 -13.89 -7.80
C TRP A 65 -16.90 -13.31 -7.88
N ASP A 66 -16.09 -13.49 -6.82
CA ASP A 66 -14.74 -12.97 -6.68
C ASP A 66 -14.66 -11.50 -7.15
N ASN A 67 -15.39 -10.61 -6.47
CA ASN A 67 -15.31 -9.20 -6.81
C ASN A 67 -13.90 -8.70 -6.48
N GLY A 68 -13.11 -8.56 -7.53
CA GLY A 68 -11.70 -8.23 -7.48
C GLY A 68 -11.38 -6.76 -7.21
N GLY A 69 -12.27 -5.99 -6.60
CA GLY A 69 -12.17 -4.54 -6.35
C GLY A 69 -11.07 -4.09 -5.38
N TYR A 70 -9.88 -4.68 -5.47
CA TYR A 70 -8.71 -4.38 -4.66
C TYR A 70 -7.47 -4.30 -5.57
N ALA A 71 -6.56 -3.38 -5.23
CA ALA A 71 -5.25 -3.25 -5.86
C ALA A 71 -4.34 -2.40 -4.96
N GLY A 72 -3.03 -2.57 -5.10
CA GLY A 72 -2.08 -1.54 -4.70
C GLY A 72 -2.00 -0.43 -5.76
N PHE A 73 -1.42 0.70 -5.39
CA PHE A 73 -1.21 1.84 -6.28
C PHE A 73 0.23 2.34 -6.20
N VAL A 74 0.80 2.66 -7.37
CA VAL A 74 1.97 3.52 -7.47
C VAL A 74 1.52 4.85 -8.05
N VAL A 75 1.78 5.93 -7.33
CA VAL A 75 1.44 7.30 -7.72
C VAL A 75 2.72 8.10 -7.90
N GLN A 76 2.91 8.66 -9.10
CA GLN A 76 4.07 9.45 -9.45
C GLN A 76 3.67 10.89 -9.76
N TYR A 77 4.35 11.84 -9.13
CA TYR A 77 4.09 13.27 -9.30
C TYR A 77 5.35 14.09 -9.05
N GLN A 78 5.73 14.95 -10.01
CA GLN A 78 6.89 15.85 -9.90
C GLN A 78 8.20 15.16 -9.43
N GLY A 79 8.43 13.93 -9.90
CA GLY A 79 9.63 13.15 -9.55
C GLY A 79 9.54 12.37 -8.23
N LEU A 80 8.46 12.52 -7.47
CA LEU A 80 8.15 11.69 -6.30
C LEU A 80 7.38 10.44 -6.72
N THR A 81 7.71 9.30 -6.10
CA THR A 81 6.98 8.03 -6.26
C THR A 81 6.48 7.54 -4.92
N VAL A 82 5.15 7.44 -4.79
CA VAL A 82 4.48 6.91 -3.59
C VAL A 82 3.87 5.56 -3.94
N TYR A 83 4.19 4.55 -3.15
CA TYR A 83 3.52 3.25 -3.20
C TYR A 83 2.49 3.16 -2.07
N PHE A 84 1.28 2.74 -2.40
CA PHE A 84 0.21 2.46 -1.46
C PHE A 84 -0.22 1.00 -1.62
N ALA A 85 0.08 0.18 -0.62
CA ALA A 85 -0.16 -1.27 -0.72
C ALA A 85 -1.64 -1.66 -0.70
N GLY A 86 -2.50 -0.81 -0.14
CA GLY A 86 -3.84 -1.22 0.29
C GLY A 86 -3.74 -2.14 1.51
N ASP A 87 -4.65 -3.11 1.58
CA ASP A 87 -4.53 -4.27 2.46
C ASP A 87 -4.07 -5.46 1.62
N THR A 88 -3.12 -6.26 2.11
CA THR A 88 -2.45 -7.30 1.32
C THR A 88 -1.81 -8.36 2.20
N GLY A 89 -1.78 -9.60 1.73
CA GLY A 89 -0.88 -10.65 2.19
C GLY A 89 0.55 -10.45 1.67
N TYR A 90 1.49 -11.21 2.26
CA TYR A 90 2.89 -11.17 1.83
C TYR A 90 3.17 -12.13 0.67
N ASP A 91 3.77 -11.62 -0.40
CA ASP A 91 4.28 -12.38 -1.53
C ASP A 91 5.58 -11.73 -2.03
N GLN A 92 6.69 -12.39 -1.76
CA GLN A 92 8.02 -11.83 -1.98
C GLN A 92 8.26 -11.47 -3.45
N GLU A 93 7.84 -12.32 -4.39
CA GLU A 93 8.06 -12.11 -5.82
C GLU A 93 7.38 -10.81 -6.29
N THR A 94 6.16 -10.55 -5.82
CA THR A 94 5.44 -9.33 -6.14
C THR A 94 6.15 -8.08 -5.64
N PHE A 95 6.58 -8.06 -4.37
CA PHE A 95 7.18 -6.85 -3.79
C PHE A 95 8.58 -6.57 -4.33
N VAL A 96 9.40 -7.61 -4.57
CA VAL A 96 10.70 -7.46 -5.22
C VAL A 96 10.53 -6.90 -6.63
N GLU A 97 9.57 -7.41 -7.40
CA GLU A 97 9.33 -6.94 -8.76
C GLU A 97 8.81 -5.49 -8.79
N ILE A 98 7.91 -5.11 -7.86
CA ILE A 98 7.47 -3.71 -7.71
C ILE A 98 8.67 -2.81 -7.37
N GLY A 99 9.52 -3.20 -6.41
CA GLY A 99 10.73 -2.44 -6.04
C GLY A 99 11.76 -2.33 -7.18
N ARG A 100 11.80 -3.33 -8.07
CA ARG A 100 12.62 -3.30 -9.30
C ARG A 100 12.07 -2.33 -10.35
N LEU A 101 10.74 -2.24 -10.47
CA LEU A 101 10.06 -1.43 -11.49
C LEU A 101 9.96 0.05 -11.10
N PHE A 102 9.94 0.36 -9.81
CA PHE A 102 9.72 1.71 -9.30
C PHE A 102 10.77 2.11 -8.25
N LYS A 103 11.39 3.28 -8.43
CA LYS A 103 12.18 3.93 -7.37
C LYS A 103 11.21 4.58 -6.37
N ILE A 104 10.85 3.87 -5.31
CA ILE A 104 9.82 4.30 -4.34
C ILE A 104 10.43 5.23 -3.28
N ASP A 105 9.90 6.45 -3.18
CA ASP A 105 10.30 7.42 -2.15
C ASP A 105 9.55 7.18 -0.84
N LEU A 106 8.25 6.85 -0.91
CA LEU A 106 7.42 6.58 0.26
C LEU A 106 6.54 5.35 0.01
N ALA A 107 6.63 4.37 0.90
CA ALA A 107 5.75 3.20 0.90
C ALA A 107 4.77 3.25 2.07
N CYS A 108 3.48 3.31 1.76
CA CYS A 108 2.39 3.16 2.73
C CYS A 108 2.02 1.68 2.83
N ILE A 109 2.39 1.02 3.94
CA ILE A 109 2.32 -0.44 4.10
C ILE A 109 1.48 -0.77 5.34
N PRO A 110 0.47 -1.66 5.23
CA PRO A 110 -0.31 -2.10 6.38
C PRO A 110 0.56 -2.84 7.40
N ILE A 111 0.31 -2.62 8.69
CA ILE A 111 0.96 -3.39 9.77
C ILE A 111 -0.02 -4.19 10.62
N GLY A 112 -1.32 -4.02 10.40
CA GLY A 112 -2.38 -4.76 11.08
C GLY A 112 -3.00 -5.84 10.18
N PRO A 113 -3.47 -6.96 10.76
CA PRO A 113 -3.56 -7.20 12.19
C PRO A 113 -2.26 -7.76 12.81
N ALA A 114 -2.24 -8.01 14.11
CA ALA A 114 -1.12 -8.65 14.81
C ALA A 114 -1.56 -9.87 15.66
N THR A 115 -2.14 -10.86 14.98
CA THR A 115 -2.64 -12.09 15.64
C THR A 115 -1.52 -12.96 16.20
N VAL A 116 -0.40 -13.06 15.49
CA VAL A 116 0.79 -13.82 15.90
C VAL A 116 2.02 -12.91 15.73
N PRO A 117 2.63 -12.39 16.81
CA PRO A 117 3.64 -11.32 16.72
C PRO A 117 4.83 -11.61 15.80
N ASP A 118 5.30 -12.86 15.78
CA ASP A 118 6.49 -13.27 15.03
C ASP A 118 6.15 -13.85 13.65
N SER A 119 4.89 -13.76 13.21
CA SER A 119 4.48 -14.20 11.87
C SER A 119 4.58 -13.07 10.84
N ILE A 120 4.81 -13.44 9.59
CA ILE A 120 4.79 -12.53 8.44
C ILE A 120 3.36 -12.05 8.14
N GLY A 121 2.35 -12.89 8.40
CA GLY A 121 0.97 -12.58 8.09
C GLY A 121 0.12 -13.82 7.79
N SER A 122 -1.01 -13.57 7.13
CA SER A 122 -1.87 -14.56 6.48
C SER A 122 -1.78 -14.43 4.95
N SER A 123 -2.62 -15.17 4.21
CA SER A 123 -2.70 -15.05 2.76
C SER A 123 -3.18 -13.69 2.26
N VAL A 124 -3.89 -12.92 3.10
CA VAL A 124 -4.58 -11.69 2.69
C VAL A 124 -4.25 -10.46 3.55
N HIS A 125 -3.52 -10.65 4.67
CA HIS A 125 -3.06 -9.56 5.53
C HIS A 125 -1.62 -9.80 5.97
N VAL A 126 -0.79 -8.76 5.92
CA VAL A 126 0.54 -8.77 6.54
C VAL A 126 0.47 -8.33 7.99
N TYR A 127 1.33 -8.93 8.79
CA TYR A 127 1.55 -8.55 10.19
C TYR A 127 2.79 -7.64 10.27
N PRO A 128 3.13 -7.08 11.44
CA PRO A 128 4.26 -6.16 11.59
C PRO A 128 5.58 -6.67 11.00
N LEU A 129 5.91 -7.96 11.17
CA LEU A 129 7.13 -8.54 10.59
C LEU A 129 7.05 -8.63 9.05
N GLY A 130 5.89 -8.96 8.49
CA GLY A 130 5.68 -8.96 7.05
C GLY A 130 5.78 -7.57 6.44
N ALA A 131 5.27 -6.55 7.12
CA ALA A 131 5.41 -5.16 6.68
C ALA A 131 6.87 -4.70 6.59
N ILE A 132 7.72 -5.17 7.53
CA ILE A 132 9.18 -4.97 7.48
C ILE A 132 9.78 -5.63 6.23
N ARG A 133 9.35 -6.86 5.90
CA ARG A 133 9.81 -7.56 4.68
C ARG A 133 9.40 -6.84 3.41
N ILE A 134 8.14 -6.42 3.30
CA ILE A 134 7.66 -5.61 2.19
C ILE A 134 8.52 -4.35 2.03
N PHE A 135 8.81 -3.65 3.12
CA PHE A 135 9.60 -2.43 3.07
C PHE A 135 11.04 -2.68 2.55
N GLU A 136 11.65 -3.80 2.96
CA GLU A 136 12.97 -4.23 2.48
C GLU A 136 12.94 -4.60 0.98
N ASP A 137 11.99 -5.43 0.55
CA ASP A 137 11.86 -5.93 -0.82
C ASP A 137 11.52 -4.82 -1.83
N LEU A 138 10.73 -3.82 -1.42
CA LEU A 138 10.43 -2.65 -2.24
C LEU A 138 11.64 -1.72 -2.43
N HIS A 139 12.69 -1.88 -1.62
CA HIS A 139 13.81 -0.94 -1.53
C HIS A 139 13.36 0.53 -1.37
N ALA A 140 12.22 0.75 -0.69
CA ALA A 140 11.66 2.08 -0.54
C ALA A 140 12.52 2.95 0.37
N ARG A 141 12.60 4.25 0.05
CA ARG A 141 13.38 5.20 0.83
C ARG A 141 12.78 5.39 2.23
N PHE A 142 11.48 5.61 2.31
CA PHE A 142 10.73 5.78 3.56
C PHE A 142 9.51 4.87 3.63
N MET A 143 9.07 4.58 4.86
CA MET A 143 7.83 3.84 5.14
C MET A 143 6.89 4.66 6.01
N LEU A 144 5.61 4.62 5.66
CA LEU A 144 4.50 5.05 6.50
C LEU A 144 3.64 3.81 6.82
N PRO A 145 3.72 3.27 8.05
CA PRO A 145 2.82 2.22 8.49
C PRO A 145 1.37 2.72 8.46
N ILE A 146 0.46 1.89 7.93
CA ILE A 146 -0.99 2.16 7.88
C ILE A 146 -1.77 0.96 8.43
N HIS A 147 -3.10 1.06 8.43
CA HIS A 147 -3.99 -0.06 8.77
C HIS A 147 -3.83 -0.56 10.22
N TYR A 148 -3.64 0.36 11.18
CA TYR A 148 -3.62 0.09 12.62
C TYR A 148 -4.19 1.28 13.41
N GLY A 149 -4.66 1.03 14.63
CA GLY A 149 -5.08 2.08 15.57
C GLY A 149 -6.38 2.81 15.21
N THR A 150 -7.09 2.38 14.15
CA THR A 150 -8.34 2.99 13.67
C THR A 150 -9.60 2.19 14.04
N SER A 151 -9.48 0.88 14.22
CA SER A 151 -10.59 -0.04 14.53
C SER A 151 -10.16 -1.00 15.63
N CYS A 152 -11.12 -1.38 16.49
CA CYS A 152 -10.93 -2.51 17.40
C CYS A 152 -11.12 -3.80 16.60
N ASP A 153 -10.05 -4.28 15.96
CA ASP A 153 -10.06 -5.55 15.25
C ASP A 153 -9.90 -6.70 16.26
N PRO A 154 -10.83 -7.68 16.35
CA PRO A 154 -10.65 -8.86 17.19
C PRO A 154 -9.37 -9.67 16.89
N TRP A 155 -8.80 -9.53 15.69
CA TRP A 155 -7.56 -10.20 15.28
C TRP A 155 -6.30 -9.50 15.80
N ASP A 156 -6.41 -8.28 16.34
CA ASP A 156 -5.35 -7.56 17.06
C ASP A 156 -5.24 -8.06 18.50
N VAL A 157 -4.98 -9.37 18.65
CA VAL A 157 -4.68 -10.00 19.94
C VAL A 157 -3.48 -9.32 20.61
N ASN A 158 -2.56 -8.80 19.79
CA ASN A 158 -1.46 -7.92 20.20
C ASN A 158 -1.64 -6.58 19.49
N SER A 159 -1.19 -5.48 20.09
CA SER A 159 -1.20 -4.17 19.44
C SER A 159 -0.22 -4.17 18.25
N PRO A 160 -0.67 -3.99 17.00
CA PRO A 160 0.23 -3.94 15.84
C PRO A 160 1.29 -2.86 15.96
N ALA A 161 0.92 -1.71 16.54
CA ALA A 161 1.83 -0.61 16.79
C ALA A 161 2.95 -1.00 17.75
N GLU A 162 2.63 -1.67 18.86
CA GLU A 162 3.62 -2.07 19.87
C GLU A 162 4.57 -3.14 19.33
N VAL A 163 4.04 -4.16 18.64
CA VAL A 163 4.86 -5.21 18.01
C VAL A 163 5.79 -4.59 16.96
N PHE A 164 5.26 -3.72 16.10
CA PHE A 164 6.05 -3.06 15.07
C PHE A 164 7.15 -2.16 15.67
N GLN A 165 6.83 -1.40 16.73
CA GLN A 165 7.82 -0.59 17.45
C GLN A 165 8.90 -1.43 18.15
N ALA A 166 8.54 -2.60 18.68
CA ALA A 166 9.50 -3.53 19.26
C ALA A 166 10.48 -4.05 18.20
N ILE A 167 10.00 -4.43 17.01
CA ILE A 167 10.85 -4.82 15.88
C ILE A 167 11.80 -3.69 15.50
N LEU A 168 11.29 -2.47 15.31
CA LEU A 168 12.10 -1.29 14.95
C LEU A 168 13.14 -0.91 16.01
N SER A 169 12.92 -1.23 17.28
CA SER A 169 13.87 -0.93 18.36
C SER A 169 15.18 -1.72 18.21
N SER A 170 15.15 -2.85 17.49
CA SER A 170 16.34 -3.63 17.13
C SER A 170 16.94 -3.29 15.75
N ARG A 171 16.33 -2.33 15.02
CA ARG A 171 16.67 -1.98 13.63
C ARG A 171 16.82 -0.45 13.47
N PRO A 172 17.85 0.18 14.06
CA PRO A 172 17.98 1.65 14.07
C PRO A 172 18.12 2.26 12.67
N ASP A 173 18.75 1.54 11.74
CA ASP A 173 18.86 1.88 10.32
C ASP A 173 17.49 2.02 9.66
N MET A 174 16.56 1.11 9.97
CA MET A 174 15.19 1.17 9.48
C MET A 174 14.39 2.24 10.21
N ARG A 175 14.48 2.29 11.55
CA ARG A 175 13.72 3.23 12.39
C ARG A 175 13.88 4.68 11.92
N SER A 176 15.08 5.09 11.49
CA SER A 176 15.33 6.43 10.95
C SER A 176 14.55 6.77 9.65
N ARG A 177 13.99 5.76 8.98
CA ARG A 177 13.28 5.86 7.70
C ARG A 177 11.79 5.51 7.81
N VAL A 178 11.30 5.21 9.01
CA VAL A 178 9.89 4.89 9.24
C VAL A 178 9.22 6.01 10.03
N PHE A 179 8.11 6.51 9.51
CA PHE A 179 7.32 7.56 10.15
C PHE A 179 6.04 6.98 10.73
N MET A 180 5.83 7.11 12.05
CA MET A 180 4.60 6.65 12.73
C MET A 180 3.87 7.84 13.38
N PRO A 181 3.32 8.78 12.58
CA PRO A 181 2.58 9.92 13.13
C PRO A 181 1.27 9.47 13.80
N GLN A 182 0.73 10.32 14.67
CA GLN A 182 -0.63 10.16 15.17
C GLN A 182 -1.66 10.42 14.06
N ILE A 183 -2.87 9.88 14.21
CA ILE A 183 -3.96 10.13 13.25
C ILE A 183 -4.22 11.65 13.18
N GLY A 184 -4.07 12.22 11.98
CA GLY A 184 -4.24 13.66 11.73
C GLY A 184 -2.96 14.50 11.88
N GLU A 185 -1.85 13.92 12.35
CA GLU A 185 -0.55 14.59 12.38
C GLU A 185 0.07 14.64 10.97
N GLN A 186 0.81 15.72 10.69
CA GLN A 186 1.50 15.93 9.42
C GLN A 186 3.01 15.69 9.58
N VAL A 187 3.58 14.87 8.71
CA VAL A 187 5.02 14.71 8.55
C VAL A 187 5.46 15.32 7.23
N VAL A 188 6.46 16.20 7.27
CA VAL A 188 7.07 16.79 6.07
C VAL A 188 8.44 16.17 5.87
N VAL A 189 8.63 15.52 4.73
CA VAL A 189 9.91 14.90 4.35
C VAL A 189 10.58 15.78 3.30
N THR A 190 11.58 16.55 3.72
CA THR A 190 12.36 17.41 2.83
C THR A 190 13.61 16.68 2.35
N GLY A 191 13.71 16.41 1.05
CA GLY A 191 14.87 15.67 0.52
C GLY A 191 14.99 15.60 -0.99
N HIS A 192 14.29 16.46 -1.74
CA HIS A 192 14.28 16.50 -3.21
C HIS A 192 15.00 17.71 -3.81
N GLU A 193 15.43 18.69 -2.99
CA GLU A 193 16.04 19.94 -3.48
C GLU A 193 17.44 19.72 -4.09
N GLU A 194 18.24 18.80 -3.54
CA GLU A 194 19.61 18.56 -4.02
C GLU A 194 19.67 17.85 -5.39
N GLU A 195 18.67 17.04 -5.76
CA GLU A 195 18.67 16.29 -7.02
C GLU A 195 18.12 17.12 -8.19
N MET A 196 17.23 18.09 -7.91
CA MET A 196 16.70 19.03 -8.92
C MET A 196 17.67 20.19 -9.19
N ALA A 197 18.39 20.67 -8.16
CA ALA A 197 19.43 21.70 -8.32
C ALA A 197 20.65 21.21 -9.12
N ARG A 198 20.86 19.89 -9.24
CA ARG A 198 21.91 19.29 -10.09
C ARG A 198 21.47 19.06 -11.54
N LYS A 199 20.17 19.21 -11.85
CA LYS A 199 19.60 19.00 -13.19
C LYS A 199 19.18 20.32 -13.89
N GLN A 200 19.47 21.47 -13.28
CA GLN A 200 19.42 22.81 -13.89
C GLN A 200 20.84 23.32 -14.12
#